data_AF-A0A3D1KIG5-F1
#
_entry.id   AF-A0A3D1KIG5-F1
#
_cell.length_a   1.000
_cell.length_b   1.000
_cell.length_c   1.000
_cell.angle_alpha   90.00
_cell.angle_beta   90.00
_cell.angle_gamma   90.00
#
_symmetry.space_group_name_H-M   'P 1'
#
loop_
_entity.id
_entity.type
_entity.pdbx_description
1 polymer ?
#
loop_
_entity_poly.entity_id
_entity_poly.type
_entity_poly.pdbx_seq_one_letter_code
_entity_poly.pdbx_strand_id
1 'polypeptide(L)' 'MDEKERIKYLRNELHRHNYSYYVKNSPEISDKEFDDMMHELM' A
#
# COMPACT_ATOMS: atom_id res chain seq x y z
N MET A 1 -15.42 10.66 -3.85
CA MET A 1 -14.18 10.66 -3.05
C MET A 1 -13.22 11.58 -3.76
N ASP A 2 -12.68 12.55 -3.04
CA ASP A 2 -11.67 13.46 -3.59
C ASP A 2 -10.44 12.61 -3.96
N GLU A 3 -9.83 12.88 -5.11
CA GLU A 3 -8.62 12.20 -5.59
C GLU A 3 -7.49 12.28 -4.53
N LYS A 4 -7.47 13.38 -3.75
CA LYS A 4 -6.58 13.55 -2.60
C LYS A 4 -6.83 12.54 -1.48
N GLU A 5 -8.08 12.17 -1.22
CA GLU A 5 -8.43 11.16 -0.23
C GLU A 5 -7.94 9.78 -0.67
N ARG A 6 -8.05 9.47 -1.97
CA ARG A 6 -7.56 8.21 -2.54
C ARG A 6 -6.03 8.11 -2.46
N ILE A 7 -5.32 9.17 -2.82
CA ILE A 7 -3.85 9.25 -2.69
C ILE A 7 -3.43 9.04 -1.22
N LYS A 8 -4.13 9.69 -0.27
CA LYS A 8 -3.82 9.54 1.16
C LYS A 8 -4.07 8.11 1.64
N TYR A 9 -5.17 7.49 1.19
CA TYR A 9 -5.48 6.10 1.49
C TYR A 9 -4.39 5.15 0.97
N LEU A 10 -4.03 5.25 -0.31
CA LEU A 10 -3.02 4.41 -0.94
C LEU A 10 -1.66 4.52 -0.23
N ARG A 11 -1.23 5.74 0.13
CA ARG A 11 0.01 5.93 0.90
C ARG A 11 -0.03 5.25 2.26
N ASN A 12 -1.13 5.37 3.00
CA ASN A 12 -1.25 4.74 4.32
C ASN A 12 -1.20 3.21 4.23
N GLU A 13 -1.89 2.64 3.25
CA GLU A 13 -1.91 1.20 3.05
C GLU A 13 -0.54 0.67 2.61
N LEU A 14 0.12 1.32 1.64
CA LEU A 14 1.48 0.97 1.22
C LEU A 14 2.47 1.02 2.40
N HIS A 15 2.37 2.01 3.29
CA HIS A 15 3.18 2.08 4.50
C HIS A 15 2.88 0.94 5.48
N ARG A 16 1.61 0.60 5.68
CA ARG A 16 1.20 -0.52 6.53
C ARG A 16 1.75 -1.84 6.01
N HIS A 17 1.62 -2.10 4.70
CA HIS A 17 2.11 -3.32 4.09
C HIS A 17 3.63 -3.42 4.12
N ASN A 18 4.35 -2.32 3.86
CA ASN A 18 5.81 -2.26 4.03
C ASN A 18 6.24 -2.58 5.46
N TYR A 19 5.55 -2.04 6.46
CA TYR A 19 5.84 -2.36 7.86
C TYR A 19 5.58 -3.84 8.17
N SER A 20 4.45 -4.38 7.73
CA SER A 20 4.13 -5.80 7.94
C SER A 20 5.12 -6.73 7.21
N TYR A 21 5.60 -6.35 6.02
CA TYR A 21 6.59 -7.10 5.25
C TYR A 21 7.98 -7.06 5.90
N TYR A 22 8.54 -5.86 6.10
CA TYR A 22 9.94 -5.70 6.53
C TYR A 22 10.15 -5.78 8.04
N VAL A 23 9.17 -5.36 8.84
CA VAL A 23 9.32 -5.30 10.32
C VAL A 23 8.67 -6.50 10.98
N LYS A 24 7.46 -6.88 10.57
CA LYS A 24 6.74 -8.01 11.18
C LYS A 24 7.06 -9.36 10.52
N ASN A 25 7.69 -9.40 9.34
CA ASN A 25 7.83 -10.59 8.51
C ASN A 25 6.49 -11.34 8.32
N SER A 26 5.40 -10.58 8.23
CA SER A 26 4.02 -11.08 8.11
C SER A 26 3.35 -10.38 6.93
N PRO A 27 3.68 -10.75 5.68
CA PRO A 27 3.06 -10.15 4.50
C PRO A 27 1.55 -10.39 4.52
N GLU A 28 0.77 -9.30 4.38
CA GLU A 28 -0.70 -9.33 4.37
C GLU A 28 -1.27 -9.37 2.95
N ILE A 29 -0.47 -8.93 1.98
CA ILE A 29 -0.80 -8.89 0.55
C ILE A 29 0.39 -9.45 -0.26
N SER A 30 0.10 -9.91 -1.48
CA SER A 30 1.12 -10.32 -2.43
C SER A 30 1.88 -9.13 -3.03
N ASP A 31 3.08 -9.40 -3.54
CA ASP A 31 3.87 -8.38 -4.25
C ASP A 31 3.08 -7.76 -5.41
N LYS A 32 2.25 -8.56 -6.10
CA LYS A 32 1.38 -8.07 -7.18
C LYS A 32 0.34 -7.06 -6.68
N GLU A 33 -0.32 -7.35 -5.57
CA GLU A 33 -1.31 -6.42 -4.99
C GLU A 33 -0.63 -5.12 -4.53
N PHE A 34 0.59 -5.20 -4.00
CA PHE A 34 1.37 -4.03 -3.65
C PHE A 34 1.75 -3.21 -4.88
N ASP A 35 2.18 -3.87 -5.95
CA ASP A 35 2.49 -3.23 -7.23
C ASP A 35 1.25 -2.55 -7.82
N ASP A 36 0.09 -3.21 -7.82
CA ASP A 36 -1.17 -2.65 -8.32
C ASP A 36 -1.54 -1.35 -7.55
N MET A 37 -1.34 -1.34 -6.21
CA MET A 37 -1.56 -0.15 -5.38
C MET A 37 -0.55 0.98 -5.68
N MET A 38 0.70 0.63 -6.00
CA MET A 38 1.71 1.61 -6.39
C MET A 38 1.43 2.21 -7.77
N HIS A 39 0.96 1.39 -8.72
CA HIS A 39 0.53 1.86 -10.05
C HIS A 39 -0.66 2.81 -9.96
N GLU A 40 -1.57 2.61 -9.01
CA GLU A 40 -2.70 3.51 -8.79
C GLU A 40 -2.29 4.86 -8.14
N LEU A 41 -1.16 4.87 -7.42
CA LEU A 41 -0.65 6.08 -6.75
C LEU A 41 0.15 7.01 -7.70
N MET A 42 0.70 6.46 -8.79
CA MET A 42 1.51 7.18 -9.78
C MET A 42 0.66 7.96 -10.78
#